data_AF-A0A366JWB3-F1
#
_entry.id   AF-A0A366JWB3-F1
#
_cell.length_a   1.000
_cell.length_b   1.000
_cell.length_c   1.000
_cell.angle_alpha   90.00
_cell.angle_beta   90.00
_cell.angle_gamma   90.00
#
_symmetry.space_group_name_H-M   'P 1'
#
loop_
_entity.id
_entity.type
_entity.pdbx_description
1 polymer ?
#
loop_
_entity_poly.entity_id
_entity_poly.type
_entity_poly.pdbx_seq_one_letter_code
_entity_poly.pdbx_strand_id
1 'polypeptide(L)'
;MKKYIFLLLTILLVFSGNVSAQPKSFSAELTEKDFIKAVMMADEFKEFKSSILKDARSQPKALIDEKGKQYGWTVQYEIDYNEKHVFLNEKALVNFSSLLSFSYESDGKGLKVRLVDYSRLIEDQAFYVKDLKSDEETKIDISKDSTFTEYLTEVEMKKMHLIEEAAVSNAVTSDKITAAGELCYYCTKYEWRGGYPCSSANTEPEVSVSSQLKESGLNPDSVIIDCYVPRHKVCVSGEWRTYCPIQ
;
A
#
# COMPACT_ATOMS: atom_id res chain seq x y z
N MET A 1 -59.16 -14.89 47.61
CA MET A 1 -58.49 -13.60 47.31
C MET A 1 -56.97 -13.60 47.54
N LYS A 2 -56.41 -14.25 48.57
CA LYS A 2 -54.94 -14.27 48.81
C LYS A 2 -54.08 -14.97 47.72
N LYS A 3 -54.62 -15.96 46.99
CA LYS A 3 -53.87 -16.71 45.96
C LYS A 3 -53.62 -15.94 44.66
N TYR A 4 -54.47 -14.97 44.31
CA TYR A 4 -54.30 -14.15 43.10
C TYR A 4 -53.28 -13.02 43.28
N ILE A 5 -53.07 -12.57 44.52
CA ILE A 5 -52.08 -11.53 44.85
C ILE A 5 -50.66 -12.08 44.66
N PHE A 6 -50.41 -13.33 45.05
CA PHE A 6 -49.10 -13.96 44.86
C PHE A 6 -48.76 -14.19 43.39
N LEU A 7 -49.76 -14.43 42.54
CA LEU A 7 -49.57 -14.67 41.11
C LEU A 7 -49.33 -13.35 40.33
N LEU A 8 -49.88 -12.24 40.81
CA LEU A 8 -49.60 -10.90 40.28
C LEU A 8 -48.20 -10.40 40.66
N LEU A 9 -47.73 -10.71 41.88
CA LEU A 9 -46.39 -10.34 42.32
C LEU A 9 -45.28 -11.08 41.56
N THR A 10 -45.49 -12.35 41.20
CA THR A 10 -44.50 -13.10 40.40
C THR A 10 -44.44 -12.58 38.97
N ILE A 11 -45.57 -12.19 38.36
CA ILE A 11 -45.57 -11.61 37.01
C ILE A 11 -44.81 -10.26 36.99
N LEU A 12 -45.01 -9.40 37.99
CA LEU A 12 -44.28 -8.13 38.12
C LEU A 12 -42.76 -8.32 38.32
N LEU A 13 -42.34 -9.39 39.00
CA LEU A 13 -40.92 -9.72 39.21
C LEU A 13 -40.25 -10.32 37.96
N VAL A 14 -40.98 -11.03 37.09
CA VAL A 14 -40.43 -11.53 35.82
C VAL A 14 -40.24 -10.40 34.79
N PHE A 15 -41.09 -9.37 34.82
CA PHE A 15 -40.96 -8.21 33.91
C PHE A 15 -39.96 -7.14 34.37
N SER A 16 -39.53 -7.15 35.63
CA SER A 16 -38.50 -6.23 36.14
C SER A 16 -37.06 -6.77 36.02
N GLY A 17 -36.90 -8.05 35.65
CA GLY A 17 -35.60 -8.71 35.47
C GLY A 17 -34.98 -8.60 34.08
N ASN A 18 -35.74 -8.14 33.07
CA ASN A 18 -35.23 -7.87 31.73
C ASN A 18 -35.19 -6.37 31.47
N VAL A 19 -34.44 -5.64 32.30
CA VAL A 19 -33.75 -4.46 31.78
C VAL A 19 -32.80 -5.02 30.75
N SER A 20 -33.27 -5.05 29.50
CA SER A 20 -32.41 -5.15 28.33
C SER A 20 -31.33 -4.12 28.56
N ALA A 21 -30.14 -4.59 28.94
CA ALA A 21 -28.95 -3.80 28.81
C ALA A 21 -28.86 -3.57 27.30
N GLN A 22 -29.46 -2.47 26.85
CA GLN A 22 -29.05 -1.85 25.60
C GLN A 22 -27.53 -1.86 25.70
N PRO A 23 -26.82 -2.52 24.77
CA PRO A 23 -25.38 -2.40 24.75
C PRO A 23 -25.15 -0.90 24.78
N LYS A 24 -24.52 -0.39 25.84
CA LYS A 24 -24.05 0.98 25.84
C LYS A 24 -23.26 1.05 24.56
N SER A 25 -23.80 1.75 23.56
CA SER A 25 -23.04 2.18 22.40
C SER A 25 -22.08 3.23 22.94
N PHE A 26 -21.11 2.76 23.71
CA PHE A 26 -19.85 3.41 23.86
C PHE A 26 -19.25 3.30 22.46
N SER A 27 -19.65 4.22 21.57
CA SER A 27 -18.68 4.75 20.64
C SER A 27 -17.65 5.46 21.52
N ALA A 28 -16.80 4.68 22.20
CA ALA A 28 -15.52 5.19 22.64
C ALA A 28 -14.90 5.65 21.33
N GLU A 29 -14.84 6.97 21.16
CA GLU A 29 -14.13 7.57 20.05
C GLU A 29 -12.72 6.96 20.06
N LEU A 30 -12.43 6.09 19.09
CA LEU A 30 -11.20 5.32 19.07
C LEU A 30 -10.05 6.32 19.06
N THR A 31 -9.19 6.30 20.07
CA THR A 31 -8.05 7.22 20.10
C THR A 31 -7.00 6.77 19.08
N GLU A 32 -6.14 7.69 18.63
CA GLU A 32 -4.99 7.36 17.78
C GLU A 32 -4.14 6.22 18.38
N LYS A 33 -3.95 6.26 19.70
CA LYS A 33 -3.18 5.26 20.45
C LYS A 33 -3.85 3.89 20.41
N ASP A 34 -5.17 3.83 20.57
CA ASP A 34 -5.91 2.57 20.52
C ASP A 34 -5.92 2.00 19.10
N PHE A 35 -6.05 2.87 18.09
CA PHE A 35 -5.91 2.48 16.69
C PHE A 35 -4.53 1.87 16.40
N ILE A 36 -3.44 2.56 16.76
CA ILE A 36 -2.09 2.03 16.52
C ILE A 36 -1.84 0.73 17.28
N LYS A 37 -2.35 0.62 18.50
CA LYS A 37 -2.29 -0.65 19.24
C LYS A 37 -3.00 -1.78 18.50
N ALA A 38 -4.18 -1.52 17.93
CA ALA A 38 -4.90 -2.51 17.13
C ALA A 38 -4.10 -2.89 15.86
N VAL A 39 -3.50 -1.92 15.17
CA VAL A 39 -2.62 -2.17 14.01
C VAL A 39 -1.45 -3.07 14.38
N MET A 40 -0.71 -2.74 15.44
CA MET A 40 0.45 -3.54 15.87
C MET A 40 0.09 -4.95 16.35
N MET A 41 -1.16 -5.16 16.76
CA MET A 41 -1.67 -6.47 17.18
C MET A 41 -2.24 -7.31 16.04
N ALA A 42 -2.56 -6.69 14.89
CA ALA A 42 -3.06 -7.37 13.70
C ALA A 42 -2.03 -8.38 13.17
N ASP A 43 -2.51 -9.52 12.68
CA ASP A 43 -1.63 -10.59 12.20
C ASP A 43 -0.95 -10.18 10.89
N GLU A 44 -1.65 -9.43 10.05
CA GLU A 44 -1.14 -8.84 8.82
C GLU A 44 0.03 -7.88 9.10
N PHE A 45 -0.05 -7.08 10.18
CA PHE A 45 1.09 -6.23 10.55
C PHE A 45 2.31 -7.07 10.93
N LYS A 46 2.12 -8.17 11.66
CA LYS A 46 3.23 -9.06 12.06
C LYS A 46 3.84 -9.76 10.86
N GLU A 47 3.01 -10.20 9.92
CA GLU A 47 3.40 -10.86 8.68
C GLU A 47 4.28 -9.94 7.83
N PHE A 48 3.84 -8.72 7.57
CA PHE A 48 4.54 -7.79 6.67
C PHE A 48 5.59 -6.92 7.38
N LYS A 49 5.77 -7.05 8.71
CA LYS A 49 6.66 -6.17 9.50
C LYS A 49 8.08 -6.11 8.96
N SER A 50 8.63 -7.23 8.50
CA SER A 50 10.01 -7.31 7.97
C SER A 50 10.15 -6.62 6.61
N SER A 51 9.05 -6.48 5.87
CA SER A 51 9.02 -5.83 4.56
C SER A 51 8.87 -4.31 4.65
N ILE A 52 8.52 -3.75 5.81
CA ILE A 52 8.34 -2.30 5.98
C ILE A 52 9.66 -1.57 5.74
N LEU A 53 9.64 -0.59 4.83
CA LEU A 53 10.81 0.23 4.51
C LEU A 53 11.15 1.14 5.69
N LYS A 54 12.34 0.96 6.27
CA LYS A 54 12.77 1.64 7.51
C LYS A 54 12.79 3.17 7.42
N ASP A 55 13.05 3.71 6.23
CA ASP A 55 13.15 5.15 5.99
C ASP A 55 11.84 5.76 5.45
N ALA A 56 10.77 4.97 5.36
CA ALA A 56 9.44 5.46 5.01
C ALA A 56 8.76 6.02 6.26
N ARG A 57 8.35 7.30 6.20
CA ARG A 57 7.56 7.89 7.28
C ARG A 57 6.16 7.29 7.25
N SER A 58 5.74 6.68 8.34
CA SER A 58 4.35 6.29 8.58
C SER A 58 3.82 7.10 9.76
N GLN A 59 2.66 7.73 9.56
CA GLN A 59 1.95 8.45 10.61
C GLN A 59 0.46 8.18 10.51
N PRO A 60 -0.22 7.94 11.63
CA PRO A 60 -1.68 7.88 11.65
C PRO A 60 -2.26 9.20 11.15
N LYS A 61 -3.33 9.10 10.38
CA LYS A 61 -4.14 10.23 9.95
C LYS A 61 -5.57 10.02 10.40
N ALA A 62 -6.19 11.08 10.92
CA ALA A 62 -7.61 11.09 11.18
C ALA A 62 -8.36 11.06 9.84
N LEU A 63 -9.40 10.23 9.74
CA LEU A 63 -10.35 10.27 8.64
C LEU A 63 -11.41 11.31 8.99
N ILE A 64 -11.53 12.36 8.19
CA ILE A 64 -12.36 13.52 8.44
C ILE A 64 -13.37 13.66 7.29
N ASP A 65 -14.65 13.82 7.62
CA ASP A 65 -15.69 14.02 6.61
C ASP A 65 -15.71 15.45 6.05
N GLU A 66 -16.56 15.70 5.05
CA GLU A 66 -16.73 17.02 4.43
C GLU A 66 -17.16 18.11 5.42
N LYS A 67 -17.69 17.74 6.59
CA LYS A 67 -18.14 18.66 7.65
C LYS A 67 -17.06 18.90 8.71
N GLY A 68 -15.85 18.35 8.52
CA GLY A 68 -14.76 18.46 9.47
C GLY A 68 -14.88 17.52 10.67
N LYS A 69 -15.80 16.56 10.65
CA LYS A 69 -15.98 15.60 11.73
C LYS A 69 -15.09 14.38 11.50
N GLN A 70 -14.31 14.03 12.51
CA GLN A 70 -13.55 12.80 12.50
C GLN A 70 -14.48 11.58 12.59
N TYR A 71 -14.29 10.61 11.71
CA TYR A 71 -15.05 9.36 11.67
C TYR A 71 -14.18 8.11 11.78
N GLY A 72 -12.85 8.25 11.78
CA GLY A 72 -11.94 7.11 11.86
C GLY A 72 -10.46 7.49 11.89
N TRP A 73 -9.63 6.46 11.70
CA TRP A 73 -8.17 6.57 11.58
C TRP A 73 -7.66 5.70 10.44
N THR A 74 -6.58 6.14 9.81
CA THR A 74 -5.81 5.33 8.85
C THR A 74 -4.32 5.45 9.12
N VAL A 75 -3.55 4.41 8.81
CA VAL A 75 -2.08 4.46 8.73
C VAL A 75 -1.63 3.60 7.56
N GLN A 76 -0.58 4.05 6.89
CA GLN A 76 0.03 3.35 5.79
C GLN A 76 1.51 3.15 6.01
N TYR A 77 1.99 1.99 5.61
CA TYR A 77 3.39 1.61 5.60
C TYR A 77 3.80 1.32 4.16
N GLU A 78 4.90 1.91 3.71
CA GLU A 78 5.55 1.43 2.49
C GLU A 78 6.25 0.11 2.79
N ILE A 79 6.03 -0.87 1.93
CA ILE A 79 6.59 -2.21 2.07
C ILE A 79 7.27 -2.66 0.78
N ASP A 80 8.26 -3.52 0.95
CA ASP A 80 8.83 -4.31 -0.13
C ASP A 80 7.98 -5.57 -0.36
N TYR A 81 7.35 -5.67 -1.53
CA TYR A 81 6.34 -6.71 -1.80
C TYR A 81 6.44 -7.22 -3.24
N ASN A 82 6.35 -8.55 -3.40
CA ASN A 82 6.46 -9.23 -4.69
C ASN A 82 7.61 -8.70 -5.56
N GLU A 83 8.80 -8.52 -4.96
CA GLU A 83 9.98 -8.14 -5.72
C GLU A 83 10.27 -9.20 -6.77
N LYS A 84 9.96 -8.89 -8.03
CA LYS A 84 10.46 -9.68 -9.15
C LYS A 84 11.94 -9.34 -9.31
N HIS A 85 12.81 -10.12 -8.67
CA HIS A 85 14.24 -10.09 -8.91
C HIS A 85 14.56 -10.68 -10.30
N VAL A 86 14.15 -10.01 -11.37
CA VAL A 86 14.47 -10.45 -12.74
C VAL A 86 15.81 -9.87 -13.13
N PHE A 87 16.89 -10.48 -12.64
CA PHE A 87 18.24 -10.24 -13.14
C PHE A 87 18.43 -10.92 -14.50
N LEU A 88 17.62 -10.53 -15.51
CA LEU A 88 17.89 -10.93 -16.89
C LEU A 88 18.78 -9.89 -17.53
N ASN A 89 19.65 -10.37 -18.41
CA ASN A 89 20.57 -9.55 -19.18
C ASN A 89 19.87 -8.32 -19.76
N GLU A 90 20.56 -7.20 -19.64
CA GLU A 90 20.19 -5.90 -20.21
C GLU A 90 19.08 -5.10 -19.51
N LYS A 91 18.36 -5.62 -18.50
CA LYS A 91 17.29 -4.83 -17.85
C LYS A 91 17.72 -4.31 -16.48
N ALA A 92 17.96 -2.99 -16.41
CA ALA A 92 18.03 -2.29 -15.13
C ALA A 92 16.73 -2.53 -14.34
N LEU A 93 16.88 -3.01 -13.09
CA LEU A 93 15.77 -3.32 -12.21
C LEU A 93 15.13 -2.03 -11.69
N VAL A 94 13.83 -1.87 -11.95
CA VAL A 94 13.00 -0.90 -11.25
C VAL A 94 11.90 -1.68 -10.54
N ASN A 95 11.98 -1.73 -9.21
CA ASN A 95 10.94 -2.31 -8.36
C ASN A 95 10.21 -1.17 -7.66
N PHE A 96 8.89 -1.22 -7.62
CA PHE A 96 8.06 -0.26 -6.89
C PHE A 96 7.69 -0.83 -5.51
N SER A 97 7.79 0.00 -4.48
CA SER A 97 7.27 -0.30 -3.15
C SER A 97 5.75 -0.37 -3.19
N SER A 98 5.19 -1.28 -2.41
CA SER A 98 3.75 -1.40 -2.20
C SER A 98 3.31 -0.67 -0.92
N LEU A 99 2.00 -0.46 -0.73
CA LEU A 99 1.48 0.12 0.51
C LEU A 99 0.67 -0.90 1.30
N LEU A 100 1.00 -1.06 2.58
CA LEU A 100 0.16 -1.77 3.55
C LEU A 100 -0.64 -0.74 4.34
N SER A 101 -1.95 -0.76 4.16
CA SER A 101 -2.88 0.22 4.72
C SER A 101 -3.77 -0.42 5.78
N PHE A 102 -3.85 0.23 6.93
CA PHE A 102 -4.77 -0.12 7.99
C PHE A 102 -5.74 1.03 8.18
N SER A 103 -7.04 0.75 8.23
CA SER A 103 -8.03 1.77 8.55
C SER A 103 -9.10 1.26 9.49
N TYR A 104 -9.61 2.14 10.33
CA TYR A 104 -10.71 1.86 11.23
C TYR A 104 -11.73 2.99 11.11
N GLU A 105 -12.96 2.61 10.80
CA GLU A 105 -14.09 3.54 10.69
C GLU A 105 -15.08 3.27 11.83
N SER A 106 -15.79 4.31 12.27
CA SER A 106 -16.79 4.21 13.34
C SER A 106 -18.06 3.45 12.93
N ASP A 107 -18.12 2.93 11.70
CA ASP A 107 -19.26 2.18 11.14
C ASP A 107 -19.40 0.75 11.72
N GLY A 108 -18.44 0.33 12.57
CA GLY A 108 -18.50 -0.94 13.28
C GLY A 108 -17.97 -2.14 12.51
N LYS A 109 -17.35 -1.95 11.33
CA LYS A 109 -16.78 -3.04 10.52
C LYS A 109 -15.38 -3.50 10.96
N GLY A 110 -14.85 -2.93 12.05
CA GLY A 110 -13.55 -3.29 12.61
C GLY A 110 -12.36 -2.76 11.79
N LEU A 111 -11.16 -3.24 12.13
CA LEU A 111 -9.92 -2.86 11.44
C LEU A 111 -9.92 -3.46 10.02
N LYS A 112 -9.90 -2.61 9.00
CA LYS A 112 -9.74 -2.97 7.59
C LYS A 112 -8.24 -2.99 7.28
N VAL A 113 -7.79 -4.01 6.54
CA VAL A 113 -6.38 -4.17 6.17
C VAL A 113 -6.27 -4.42 4.69
N ARG A 114 -5.51 -3.56 4.01
CA ARG A 114 -5.40 -3.57 2.55
C ARG A 114 -3.97 -3.50 2.09
N LEU A 115 -3.68 -4.20 1.02
CA LEU A 115 -2.42 -4.17 0.32
C LEU A 115 -2.62 -3.50 -1.04
N VAL A 116 -1.83 -2.46 -1.31
CA VAL A 116 -1.77 -1.76 -2.60
C VAL A 116 -0.51 -2.22 -3.30
N ASP A 117 -0.67 -3.15 -4.23
CA ASP A 117 0.40 -3.78 -4.98
C ASP A 117 0.74 -2.97 -6.24
N TYR A 118 1.91 -2.31 -6.21
CA TYR A 118 2.49 -1.57 -7.33
C TYR A 118 3.55 -2.39 -8.09
N SER A 119 3.78 -3.67 -7.76
CA SER A 119 4.82 -4.48 -8.39
C SER A 119 4.63 -4.65 -9.91
N ARG A 120 3.38 -4.53 -10.38
CA ARG A 120 2.96 -4.67 -11.78
C ARG A 120 2.67 -3.33 -12.47
N LEU A 121 3.03 -2.21 -11.85
CA LEU A 121 2.62 -0.87 -12.30
C LEU A 121 3.03 -0.55 -13.75
N ILE A 122 4.27 -0.86 -14.13
CA ILE A 122 4.75 -0.67 -15.52
C ILE A 122 4.12 -1.69 -16.47
N GLU A 123 4.11 -2.97 -16.09
CA GLU A 123 3.72 -4.08 -16.97
C GLU A 123 2.23 -4.00 -17.36
N ASP A 124 1.38 -3.72 -16.37
CA ASP A 124 -0.07 -3.77 -16.55
C ASP A 124 -0.71 -2.39 -16.75
N GLN A 125 0.07 -1.31 -16.61
CA GLN A 125 -0.43 0.07 -16.46
C GLN A 125 -1.59 0.12 -15.46
N ALA A 126 -1.38 -0.54 -14.32
CA ALA A 126 -2.38 -0.72 -13.27
C ALA A 126 -1.72 -1.07 -11.95
N PHE A 127 -2.40 -0.77 -10.86
CA PHE A 127 -2.07 -1.31 -9.54
C PHE A 127 -3.25 -2.12 -8.99
N TYR A 128 -2.98 -2.93 -7.99
CA TYR A 128 -3.96 -3.85 -7.43
C TYR A 128 -4.19 -3.54 -5.97
N VAL A 129 -5.44 -3.47 -5.55
CA VAL A 129 -5.82 -3.31 -4.15
C VAL A 129 -6.44 -4.61 -3.65
N LYS A 130 -5.78 -5.23 -2.68
CA LYS A 130 -6.20 -6.47 -2.07
C LYS A 130 -6.68 -6.23 -0.65
N ASP A 131 -7.88 -6.67 -0.32
CA ASP A 131 -8.33 -6.79 1.07
C ASP A 131 -7.72 -8.06 1.67
N LEU A 132 -6.86 -7.90 2.67
CA LEU A 132 -6.12 -9.02 3.24
C LEU A 132 -6.99 -9.92 4.13
N LYS A 133 -8.20 -9.49 4.48
CA LYS A 133 -9.13 -10.26 5.31
C LYS A 133 -10.12 -11.06 4.49
N SER A 134 -10.59 -10.53 3.36
CA SER A 134 -11.49 -11.25 2.45
C SER A 134 -10.77 -11.95 1.29
N ASP A 135 -9.48 -11.64 1.06
CA ASP A 135 -8.69 -12.06 -0.10
C ASP A 135 -9.20 -11.52 -1.45
N GLU A 136 -10.14 -10.56 -1.42
CA GLU A 136 -10.66 -9.90 -2.62
C GLU A 136 -9.62 -8.93 -3.19
N GLU A 137 -9.35 -9.02 -4.48
CA GLU A 137 -8.44 -8.14 -5.22
C GLU A 137 -9.21 -7.32 -6.25
N THR A 138 -8.90 -6.02 -6.33
CA THR A 138 -9.43 -5.13 -7.36
C THR A 138 -8.29 -4.49 -8.15
N LYS A 139 -8.40 -4.51 -9.48
CA LYS A 139 -7.47 -3.84 -10.39
C LYS A 139 -7.90 -2.39 -10.61
N ILE A 140 -6.97 -1.46 -10.47
CA ILE A 140 -7.16 -0.04 -10.79
C ILE A 140 -6.34 0.29 -12.03
N ASP A 141 -7.02 0.68 -13.10
CA ASP A 141 -6.41 1.02 -14.39
C ASP A 141 -5.93 2.48 -14.36
N ILE A 142 -4.63 2.69 -14.63
CA ILE A 142 -3.99 4.01 -14.70
C ILE A 142 -3.54 4.37 -16.13
N SER A 143 -3.88 3.55 -17.14
CA SER A 143 -3.45 3.76 -18.53
C SER A 143 -3.92 5.09 -19.15
N LYS A 144 -4.94 5.71 -18.56
CA LYS A 144 -5.50 7.01 -18.97
C LYS A 144 -5.17 8.14 -18.02
N ASP A 145 -4.51 7.84 -16.90
CA ASP A 145 -4.08 8.83 -15.92
C ASP A 145 -2.78 9.46 -16.42
N SER A 146 -2.84 10.76 -16.71
CA SER A 146 -1.72 11.48 -17.30
C SER A 146 -0.53 11.53 -16.37
N THR A 147 -0.77 11.70 -15.07
CA THR A 147 0.31 11.86 -14.10
C THR A 147 1.08 10.55 -13.91
N PHE A 148 0.37 9.43 -13.82
CA PHE A 148 0.99 8.10 -13.79
C PHE A 148 1.68 7.80 -15.11
N THR A 149 1.08 8.14 -16.25
CA THR A 149 1.70 7.92 -17.57
C THR A 149 3.01 8.70 -17.72
N GLU A 150 3.03 9.97 -17.31
CA GLU A 150 4.23 10.81 -17.31
C GLU A 150 5.31 10.26 -16.36
N TYR A 151 4.92 9.89 -15.14
CA TYR A 151 5.81 9.27 -14.16
C TYR A 151 6.44 7.97 -14.68
N LEU A 152 5.62 7.07 -15.23
CA LEU A 152 6.08 5.80 -15.78
C LEU A 152 7.02 6.03 -16.97
N THR A 153 6.73 7.02 -17.82
CA THR A 153 7.62 7.44 -18.92
C THR A 153 8.96 7.95 -18.39
N GLU A 154 8.98 8.80 -17.35
CA GLU A 154 10.22 9.26 -16.73
C GLU A 154 11.06 8.11 -16.15
N VAL A 155 10.38 7.17 -15.49
CA VAL A 155 11.03 5.98 -14.91
C VAL A 155 11.64 5.12 -16.03
N GLU A 156 10.91 4.90 -17.12
CA GLU A 156 11.43 4.16 -18.29
C GLU A 156 12.59 4.89 -18.97
N MET A 157 12.52 6.21 -19.14
CA MET A 157 13.62 7.00 -19.70
C MET A 157 14.87 6.92 -18.83
N LYS A 158 14.73 7.05 -17.50
CA LYS A 158 15.85 6.89 -16.55
C LYS A 158 16.42 5.46 -16.61
N LYS A 159 15.56 4.45 -16.74
CA LYS A 159 15.98 3.06 -16.93
C LYS A 159 16.81 2.90 -18.19
N MET A 160 16.34 3.43 -19.32
CA MET A 160 17.04 3.40 -20.61
C MET A 160 18.37 4.13 -20.55
N HIS A 161 18.40 5.32 -19.95
CA HIS A 161 19.63 6.09 -19.79
C HIS A 161 20.71 5.34 -19.01
N LEU A 162 20.34 4.67 -17.90
CA LEU A 162 21.27 3.84 -17.13
C LEU A 162 21.81 2.66 -17.94
N ILE A 163 20.97 2.04 -18.79
CA ILE A 163 21.40 0.96 -19.70
C ILE A 163 22.39 1.51 -20.75
N GLU A 164 22.11 2.68 -21.32
CA GLU A 164 22.94 3.33 -22.33
C GLU A 164 24.30 3.79 -21.78
N GLU A 165 24.33 4.48 -20.62
CA GLU A 165 25.57 4.88 -19.94
C GLU A 165 26.46 3.66 -19.66
N ALA A 166 25.82 2.58 -19.21
CA ALA A 166 26.50 1.33 -18.95
C ALA A 166 27.09 0.74 -20.25
N ALA A 167 26.36 0.74 -21.37
CA ALA A 167 26.86 0.26 -22.66
C ALA A 167 28.06 1.06 -23.19
N VAL A 168 28.06 2.39 -23.02
CA VAL A 168 29.15 3.28 -23.49
C VAL A 168 30.43 3.09 -22.68
N SER A 169 30.34 2.87 -21.36
CA SER A 169 31.50 2.69 -20.47
C SER A 169 32.38 1.46 -20.82
N ASN A 170 31.84 0.47 -21.52
CA ASN A 170 32.55 -0.75 -21.95
C ASN A 170 33.12 -0.69 -23.38
N ALA A 171 32.97 0.42 -24.10
CA ALA A 171 33.54 0.57 -25.45
C ALA A 171 35.07 0.71 -25.46
N VAL A 172 35.74 0.60 -24.30
CA VAL A 172 37.20 0.75 -24.14
C VAL A 172 37.82 -0.55 -23.59
N THR A 173 38.06 -1.51 -24.47
CA THR A 173 39.38 -2.09 -24.77
C THR A 173 39.18 -3.31 -25.66
N SER A 174 39.57 -3.17 -26.92
CA SER A 174 39.84 -4.32 -27.75
C SER A 174 40.99 -5.10 -27.13
N ASP A 175 40.70 -6.20 -26.46
CA ASP A 175 41.57 -7.36 -26.49
C ASP A 175 40.81 -8.60 -26.02
N LYS A 176 40.50 -9.46 -27.00
CA LYS A 176 40.21 -10.89 -26.88
C LYS A 176 39.52 -11.35 -25.59
N ILE A 177 38.19 -11.32 -25.56
CA ILE A 177 37.44 -12.26 -24.74
C ILE A 177 36.33 -12.88 -25.59
N THR A 178 36.66 -13.99 -26.25
CA THR A 178 35.71 -15.07 -26.58
C THR A 178 35.19 -15.70 -25.29
N ALA A 179 34.42 -14.96 -24.53
CA ALA A 179 33.48 -15.51 -23.56
C ALA A 179 32.10 -15.11 -24.09
N ALA A 180 31.44 -16.05 -24.76
CA ALA A 180 30.01 -15.98 -25.01
C ALA A 180 29.26 -16.21 -23.68
N GLY A 181 29.58 -15.42 -22.66
CA GLY A 181 28.84 -15.30 -21.42
C GLY A 181 28.11 -13.97 -21.50
N GLU A 182 26.80 -13.99 -21.24
CA GLU A 182 25.99 -12.79 -21.30
C GLU A 182 26.59 -11.74 -20.34
N LEU A 183 26.89 -10.54 -20.86
CA LEU A 183 27.32 -9.42 -20.04
C LEU A 183 26.09 -8.88 -19.32
N CYS A 184 26.16 -8.82 -17.99
CA CYS A 184 25.09 -8.23 -17.20
C CYS A 184 25.63 -7.12 -16.30
N TYR A 185 24.84 -6.07 -16.19
CA TYR A 185 25.08 -5.00 -15.26
C TYR A 185 24.63 -5.45 -13.86
N TYR A 186 25.60 -5.68 -12.98
CA TYR A 186 25.36 -6.03 -11.59
C TYR A 186 25.33 -4.75 -10.75
N CYS A 187 24.16 -4.45 -10.20
CA CYS A 187 24.04 -3.33 -9.29
C CYS A 187 24.67 -3.65 -7.93
N THR A 188 25.62 -2.83 -7.50
CA THR A 188 26.29 -2.96 -6.20
C THR A 188 25.61 -2.10 -5.14
N LYS A 189 24.90 -1.04 -5.54
CA LYS A 189 24.18 -0.14 -4.64
C LYS A 189 22.87 0.35 -5.24
N TYR A 190 21.78 0.13 -4.50
CA TYR A 190 20.46 0.68 -4.80
C TYR A 190 20.13 1.83 -3.84
N GLU A 191 19.36 2.79 -4.34
CA GLU A 191 18.71 3.83 -3.54
C GLU A 191 17.22 3.87 -3.85
N TRP A 192 16.40 4.09 -2.83
CA TRP A 192 14.98 4.35 -2.99
C TRP A 192 14.74 5.81 -3.35
N ARG A 193 13.98 6.04 -4.42
CA ARG A 193 13.47 7.36 -4.82
C ARG A 193 11.95 7.30 -4.89
N GLY A 194 11.24 8.43 -4.92
CA GLY A 194 9.76 8.43 -4.93
C GLY A 194 9.14 8.60 -3.54
N GLY A 195 7.91 8.13 -3.35
CA GLY A 195 7.19 8.16 -2.08
C GLY A 195 6.59 9.53 -1.77
N TYR A 196 6.07 10.19 -2.81
CA TYR A 196 5.49 11.53 -2.74
C TYR A 196 4.15 11.56 -3.48
N PRO A 197 3.26 12.52 -3.15
CA PRO A 197 2.04 12.69 -3.92
C PRO A 197 2.35 13.07 -5.37
N CYS A 198 1.58 12.58 -6.35
CA CYS A 198 1.87 12.81 -7.77
C CYS A 198 1.83 14.29 -8.17
N SER A 199 1.16 15.15 -7.39
CA SER A 199 1.33 16.59 -7.47
C SER A 199 2.07 17.15 -6.25
N SER A 200 3.18 17.84 -6.51
CA SER A 200 3.88 18.66 -5.50
C SER A 200 3.21 20.03 -5.30
N ALA A 201 2.09 20.28 -5.98
CA ALA A 201 1.43 21.58 -6.05
C ALA A 201 -0.09 21.46 -6.08
N ASN A 202 -0.74 21.22 -4.93
CA ASN A 202 -2.15 21.52 -4.63
C ASN A 202 -3.22 21.20 -5.71
N THR A 203 -2.94 20.38 -6.72
CA THR A 203 -3.95 19.91 -7.65
C THR A 203 -4.69 18.76 -7.01
N GLU A 204 -6.01 18.82 -7.15
CA GLU A 204 -6.95 17.83 -6.68
C GLU A 204 -6.47 16.41 -7.06
N PRO A 205 -6.75 15.39 -6.23
CA PRO A 205 -6.48 14.00 -6.58
C PRO A 205 -7.01 13.69 -7.99
N GLU A 206 -6.29 12.89 -8.79
CA GLU A 206 -6.77 12.53 -10.13
C GLU A 206 -8.14 11.83 -9.98
N VAL A 207 -9.19 12.51 -10.44
CA VAL A 207 -10.60 12.11 -10.26
C VAL A 207 -10.86 10.68 -10.77
N SER A 208 -10.08 10.24 -11.76
CA SER A 208 -10.12 8.90 -12.39
C SER A 208 -9.69 7.78 -11.43
N VAL A 209 -8.64 7.96 -10.64
CA VAL A 209 -8.15 6.95 -9.69
C VAL A 209 -9.04 6.92 -8.45
N SER A 210 -9.39 8.09 -7.91
CA SER A 210 -10.32 8.20 -6.78
C SER A 210 -11.68 7.58 -7.07
N SER A 211 -12.22 7.76 -8.28
CA SER A 211 -13.51 7.19 -8.67
C SER A 211 -13.46 5.67 -8.78
N GLN A 212 -12.40 5.10 -9.37
CA GLN A 212 -12.22 3.64 -9.43
C GLN A 212 -12.11 3.02 -8.03
N LEU A 213 -11.42 3.68 -7.09
CA LEU A 213 -11.38 3.22 -5.69
C LEU A 213 -12.77 3.22 -5.06
N LYS A 214 -13.53 4.31 -5.21
CA LYS A 214 -14.92 4.39 -4.72
C LYS A 214 -15.82 3.32 -5.34
N GLU A 215 -15.73 3.09 -6.66
CA GLU A 215 -16.47 2.06 -7.38
C GLU A 215 -16.12 0.65 -6.91
N SER A 216 -14.87 0.46 -6.48
CA SER A 216 -14.37 -0.79 -5.88
C SER A 216 -14.78 -0.95 -4.41
N GLY A 217 -15.63 -0.06 -3.88
CA GLY A 217 -16.03 -0.05 -2.48
C GLY A 217 -14.91 0.36 -1.51
N LEU A 218 -13.82 0.92 -2.04
CA LEU A 218 -12.69 1.41 -1.27
C LEU A 218 -12.90 2.89 -0.93
N ASN A 219 -12.66 3.23 0.33
CA ASN A 219 -12.68 4.62 0.74
C ASN A 219 -11.36 5.28 0.33
N PRO A 220 -11.36 6.26 -0.60
CA PRO A 220 -10.14 6.94 -1.06
C PRO A 220 -9.40 7.65 0.08
N ASP A 221 -10.11 8.10 1.12
CA ASP A 221 -9.47 8.74 2.27
C ASP A 221 -8.74 7.72 3.15
N SER A 222 -9.15 6.45 3.08
CA SER A 222 -8.63 5.38 3.93
C SER A 222 -7.35 4.75 3.38
N VAL A 223 -7.10 4.91 2.07
CA VAL A 223 -5.90 4.43 1.39
C VAL A 223 -5.40 5.57 0.51
N ILE A 224 -4.28 6.21 0.88
CA ILE A 224 -3.74 7.40 0.21
C ILE A 224 -3.11 6.98 -1.13
N ILE A 225 -3.94 6.62 -2.11
CA ILE A 225 -3.53 6.13 -3.43
C ILE A 225 -3.94 7.09 -4.54
N ASP A 226 -4.96 7.90 -4.32
CA ASP A 226 -5.59 8.78 -5.30
C ASP A 226 -4.61 9.62 -6.14
N CYS A 227 -3.45 9.97 -5.58
CA CYS A 227 -2.39 10.70 -6.24
C CYS A 227 -1.07 10.40 -5.51
N TYR A 228 -0.68 9.12 -5.40
CA TYR A 228 0.58 8.72 -4.76
C TYR A 228 1.55 8.02 -5.72
N VAL A 229 2.79 8.51 -5.76
CA VAL A 229 3.89 7.92 -6.52
C VAL A 229 4.65 6.94 -5.62
N PRO A 230 4.61 5.63 -5.90
CA PRO A 230 5.32 4.64 -5.10
C PRO A 230 6.82 4.88 -5.16
N ARG A 231 7.51 4.58 -4.06
CA ARG A 231 8.97 4.54 -4.11
C ARG A 231 9.42 3.49 -5.11
N HIS A 232 10.52 3.75 -5.80
CA HIS A 232 11.14 2.80 -6.70
C HIS A 232 12.63 2.65 -6.40
N LYS A 233 13.14 1.42 -6.51
CA LYS A 233 14.57 1.13 -6.39
C LYS A 233 15.26 1.57 -7.69
N VAL A 234 16.27 2.42 -7.56
CA VAL A 234 17.15 2.82 -8.65
C VAL A 234 18.55 2.33 -8.36
N CYS A 235 19.19 1.70 -9.33
CA CYS A 235 20.61 1.42 -9.23
C CYS A 235 21.42 2.71 -9.36
N VAL A 236 22.20 3.04 -8.34
CA VAL A 236 23.06 4.25 -8.32
C VAL A 236 24.54 3.92 -8.43
N SER A 237 24.90 2.64 -8.29
CA SER A 237 26.25 2.14 -8.51
C SER A 237 26.18 0.66 -8.88
N GLY A 238 27.01 0.26 -9.84
CA GLY A 238 27.07 -1.09 -10.34
C GLY A 238 28.25 -1.28 -11.26
N GLU A 239 28.44 -2.50 -11.73
CA GLU A 239 29.55 -2.90 -12.58
C GLU A 239 29.11 -3.97 -13.57
N TRP A 240 29.76 -4.03 -14.72
CA TRP A 240 29.54 -5.10 -15.68
C TRP A 240 30.27 -6.37 -15.25
N ARG A 241 29.56 -7.49 -15.28
CA ARG A 241 30.10 -8.80 -14.99
C ARG A 241 29.89 -9.73 -16.17
N THR A 242 30.86 -10.62 -16.37
CA THR A 242 30.80 -11.72 -17.35
C THR A 242 30.14 -12.98 -16.79
N TYR A 243 29.75 -12.94 -15.51
CA TYR A 243 28.97 -13.97 -14.84
C TYR A 243 27.71 -13.33 -14.27
N CYS A 244 26.55 -13.80 -14.73
CA CYS A 244 25.28 -13.35 -14.23
C CYS A 244 24.84 -14.23 -13.07
N PRO A 245 24.36 -13.65 -11.95
CA PRO A 245 23.88 -14.44 -10.84
C PRO A 245 22.80 -15.41 -11.33
N ILE A 246 22.93 -16.68 -10.95
CA ILE A 246 22.00 -17.75 -11.31
C ILE A 246 20.70 -17.52 -10.52
N GLN A 247 19.58 -17.72 -11.22
CA GLN A 247 18.17 -17.57 -10.84
C GLN A 247 17.79 -18.11 -9.46
#